data_AF-A0A0Q8WPQ0-F1
#
_entry.id   AF-A0A0Q8WPQ0-F1
#
_cell.length_a   1.000
_cell.length_b   1.000
_cell.length_c   1.000
_cell.angle_alpha   90.00
_cell.angle_beta   90.00
_cell.angle_gamma   90.00
#
_symmetry.space_group_name_H-M   'P 1'
#
loop_
_entity.id
_entity.type
_entity.pdbx_description
1 polymer ?
#
loop_
_entity_poly.entity_id
_entity_poly.type
_entity_poly.pdbx_seq_one_letter_code
_entity_poly.pdbx_strand_id
1 'polypeptide(L)'
;MLMTVGSSMALFAPFYFLTRSLDHHLDQLEERTAEQVEQVRAETADQVEQVRTEAAENATALTEQVAALRADVDQRLSDVNSEVQARLAAQSEATGAAFAALRSDASREAVWEALNRAGRQGLVTYDRPPRVAVRGSSPRLYVSFAVDGASVLPLRIRIEEINGRALATVFWPESASAVDVLVNLGTALAQHTPASFDVAALFSGLADLLEVARADHDQRKAIELCPPQWVVCDWGVVAYDQPGPYGVNLKALRHQYEHVSQKPWLDADAWDRAYEAALQLFPKETMRPPAPRR
;
A
#
# COMPACT_ATOMS: atom_id res chain seq x y z
N MET A 1 -66.89 48.21 -94.78
CA MET A 1 -66.54 47.35 -93.61
C MET A 1 -65.04 47.52 -93.31
N LEU A 2 -64.63 48.61 -92.66
CA LEU A 2 -63.23 48.89 -92.28
C LEU A 2 -63.20 49.84 -91.07
N MET A 3 -64.12 49.67 -90.11
CA MET A 3 -64.29 50.55 -88.94
C MET A 3 -64.31 49.83 -87.59
N THR A 4 -63.85 48.57 -87.52
CA THR A 4 -63.94 47.77 -86.28
C THR A 4 -62.61 47.23 -85.75
N VAL A 5 -61.47 47.58 -86.34
CA VAL A 5 -60.15 47.11 -85.87
C VAL A 5 -59.39 48.16 -85.05
N GLY A 6 -59.71 49.46 -85.19
CA GLY A 6 -58.99 50.54 -84.50
C GLY A 6 -59.44 50.87 -83.07
N SER A 7 -60.72 50.66 -82.75
CA SER A 7 -61.30 50.97 -81.42
C SER A 7 -60.93 49.94 -80.35
N SER A 8 -60.80 48.67 -80.74
CA SER A 8 -60.35 47.59 -79.87
C SER A 8 -58.86 47.71 -79.51
N MET A 9 -57.99 48.26 -80.36
CA MET A 9 -56.59 48.52 -79.97
C MET A 9 -56.44 49.66 -78.96
N ALA A 10 -57.31 50.68 -78.99
CA ALA A 10 -57.23 51.82 -78.07
C ALA A 10 -57.68 51.50 -76.63
N LEU A 11 -58.57 50.51 -76.45
CA LEU A 11 -59.02 50.04 -75.13
C LEU A 11 -58.06 49.03 -74.49
N PHE A 12 -57.26 48.31 -75.28
CA PHE A 12 -56.31 47.33 -74.78
C PHE A 12 -54.87 47.87 -74.65
N ALA A 13 -54.53 48.99 -75.30
CA ALA A 13 -53.20 49.60 -75.18
C ALA A 13 -52.81 50.02 -73.73
N PRO A 14 -53.71 50.59 -72.90
CA PRO A 14 -53.39 50.89 -71.50
C PRO A 14 -53.18 49.63 -70.66
N PHE A 15 -53.97 48.58 -70.93
CA PHE A 15 -53.80 47.27 -70.30
C PHE A 15 -52.49 46.59 -70.71
N TYR A 16 -52.09 46.72 -71.97
CA TYR A 16 -50.82 46.22 -72.49
C TYR A 16 -49.62 46.97 -71.89
N PHE A 17 -49.73 48.28 -71.67
CA PHE A 17 -48.71 49.07 -70.96
C PHE A 17 -48.64 48.73 -69.48
N LEU A 18 -49.78 48.50 -68.82
CA LEU A 18 -49.85 48.04 -67.43
C LEU A 18 -49.23 46.66 -67.26
N THR A 19 -49.58 45.69 -68.11
CA THR A 19 -48.99 44.34 -68.10
C THR A 19 -47.49 44.40 -68.39
N ARG A 20 -47.05 45.21 -69.36
CA ARG A 20 -45.62 45.37 -69.67
C ARG A 20 -44.85 46.09 -68.57
N SER A 21 -45.46 47.03 -67.86
CA SER A 21 -44.84 47.68 -66.70
C SER A 21 -44.79 46.75 -65.48
N LEU A 22 -45.81 45.92 -65.29
CA LEU A 22 -45.85 44.90 -64.23
C LEU A 22 -44.84 43.79 -64.50
N ASP A 23 -44.73 43.32 -65.75
CA ASP A 23 -43.70 42.36 -66.18
C ASP A 23 -42.31 42.97 -65.96
N HIS A 24 -42.09 44.24 -66.34
CA HIS A 24 -40.80 44.88 -66.12
C HIS A 24 -40.46 45.11 -64.63
N HIS A 25 -41.47 45.41 -63.80
CA HIS A 25 -41.31 45.52 -62.35
C HIS A 25 -41.09 44.15 -61.68
N LEU A 26 -41.72 43.09 -62.19
CA LEU A 26 -41.49 41.72 -61.77
C LEU A 26 -40.06 41.28 -62.11
N ASP A 27 -39.62 41.52 -63.35
CA ASP A 27 -38.24 41.24 -63.79
C ASP A 27 -37.22 41.99 -62.92
N GLN A 28 -37.45 43.28 -62.62
CA GLN A 28 -36.57 44.06 -61.74
C GLN A 28 -36.60 43.59 -60.28
N LEU A 29 -37.74 43.12 -59.79
CA LEU A 29 -37.85 42.55 -58.45
C LEU A 29 -37.15 41.20 -58.37
N GLU A 30 -37.29 40.36 -59.38
CA GLU A 30 -36.65 39.05 -59.50
C GLU A 30 -35.14 39.19 -59.60
N GLU A 31 -34.65 40.16 -60.39
CA GLU A 31 -33.22 40.49 -60.49
C GLU A 31 -32.66 41.02 -59.15
N ARG A 32 -33.35 41.96 -58.49
CA ARG A 32 -32.93 42.47 -57.17
C ARG A 32 -32.98 41.43 -56.05
N THR A 33 -33.99 40.55 -56.06
CA THR A 33 -34.05 39.45 -55.08
C THR A 33 -33.00 38.40 -55.35
N ALA A 34 -32.69 38.10 -56.62
CA ALA A 34 -31.56 37.23 -56.97
C ALA A 34 -30.23 37.84 -56.51
N GLU A 35 -30.00 39.13 -56.73
CA GLU A 35 -28.80 39.84 -56.24
C GLU A 35 -28.70 39.84 -54.71
N GLN A 36 -29.79 40.14 -53.99
CA GLN A 36 -29.81 40.09 -52.52
C GLN A 36 -29.57 38.69 -51.97
N VAL A 37 -30.18 37.65 -52.58
CA VAL A 37 -29.97 36.26 -52.18
C VAL A 37 -28.53 35.85 -52.40
N GLU A 38 -27.91 36.26 -53.50
CA GLU A 38 -26.52 35.96 -53.79
C GLU A 38 -25.56 36.69 -52.84
N GLN A 39 -25.86 37.95 -52.50
CA GLN A 39 -25.11 38.70 -51.50
C GLN A 39 -25.20 38.04 -50.11
N VAL A 40 -26.40 37.65 -49.66
CA VAL A 40 -26.58 36.96 -48.37
C VAL A 40 -25.87 35.60 -48.38
N ARG A 41 -25.88 34.87 -49.50
CA ARG A 41 -25.14 33.61 -49.63
C ARG A 41 -23.63 33.82 -49.52
N ALA A 42 -23.09 34.85 -50.16
CA ALA A 42 -21.68 35.19 -50.07
C ALA A 42 -21.29 35.57 -48.63
N GLU A 43 -22.04 36.46 -47.99
CA GLU A 43 -21.81 36.88 -46.60
C GLU A 43 -21.94 35.70 -45.62
N THR A 44 -22.89 34.80 -45.83
CA THR A 44 -23.05 33.60 -45.00
C THR A 44 -21.89 32.62 -45.21
N ALA A 45 -21.42 32.45 -46.46
CA ALA A 45 -20.27 31.59 -46.76
C ALA A 45 -18.99 32.13 -46.07
N ASP A 46 -18.77 33.44 -46.12
CA ASP A 46 -17.63 34.08 -45.45
C ASP A 46 -17.70 33.92 -43.93
N GLN A 47 -18.88 34.13 -43.33
CA GLN A 47 -19.07 33.91 -41.88
C GLN A 47 -18.85 32.45 -41.47
N VAL A 48 -19.33 31.49 -42.27
CA VAL A 48 -19.12 30.07 -42.01
C VAL A 48 -17.64 29.71 -42.08
N GLU A 49 -16.91 30.24 -43.06
CA GLU A 49 -15.48 29.98 -43.19
C GLU A 49 -14.67 30.64 -42.07
N GLN A 50 -15.07 31.83 -41.63
CA GLN A 50 -14.48 32.49 -40.46
C GLN A 50 -14.69 31.66 -39.19
N VAL A 51 -15.92 31.24 -38.89
CA VAL A 51 -16.24 30.40 -37.73
C VAL A 51 -15.50 29.07 -37.80
N ARG A 52 -15.36 28.48 -38.99
CA ARG A 52 -14.61 27.23 -39.18
C ARG A 52 -13.13 27.41 -38.88
N THR A 53 -12.54 28.53 -39.30
CA THR A 53 -11.14 28.88 -39.03
C THR A 53 -10.91 29.10 -37.54
N GLU A 54 -11.74 29.93 -36.89
CA GLU A 54 -11.68 30.19 -35.45
C GLU A 54 -11.89 28.90 -34.63
N ALA A 55 -12.80 28.01 -35.04
CA ALA A 55 -13.01 26.72 -34.40
C ALA A 55 -11.79 25.80 -34.53
N ALA A 56 -11.13 25.77 -35.69
CA ALA A 56 -9.92 24.98 -35.92
C ALA A 56 -8.73 25.50 -35.09
N GLU A 57 -8.56 26.82 -35.00
CA GLU A 57 -7.54 27.46 -34.17
C GLU A 57 -7.78 27.17 -32.69
N ASN A 58 -9.02 27.33 -32.21
CA ASN A 58 -9.39 27.01 -30.84
C ASN A 58 -9.17 25.52 -30.52
N ALA A 59 -9.57 24.61 -31.40
CA ALA A 59 -9.35 23.17 -31.21
C ALA A 59 -7.86 22.82 -31.12
N THR A 60 -7.02 23.49 -31.90
CA THR A 60 -5.55 23.33 -31.85
C THR A 60 -5.00 23.84 -30.53
N ALA A 61 -5.38 25.06 -30.10
CA ALA A 61 -4.95 25.64 -28.84
C ALA A 61 -5.38 24.80 -27.62
N LEU A 62 -6.61 24.28 -27.62
CA LEU A 62 -7.08 23.36 -26.58
C LEU A 62 -6.28 22.06 -26.55
N THR A 63 -5.93 21.51 -27.72
CA THR A 63 -5.10 20.29 -27.80
C THR A 63 -3.72 20.52 -27.21
N GLU A 64 -3.09 21.66 -27.50
CA GLU A 64 -1.80 22.05 -26.93
C GLU A 64 -1.87 22.27 -25.41
N GLN A 65 -2.91 22.95 -24.93
CA GLN A 65 -3.12 23.15 -23.49
C GLN A 65 -3.32 21.82 -22.75
N VAL A 66 -4.10 20.90 -23.32
CA VAL A 66 -4.30 19.56 -22.75
C VAL A 66 -3.00 18.77 -22.75
N ALA A 67 -2.20 18.84 -23.83
CA ALA A 67 -0.89 18.19 -23.88
C ALA A 67 0.08 18.74 -22.83
N ALA A 68 0.13 20.07 -22.66
CA ALA A 68 0.95 20.71 -21.63
C ALA A 68 0.50 20.32 -20.22
N LEU A 69 -0.82 20.30 -19.96
CA LEU A 69 -1.36 19.89 -18.67
C LEU A 69 -1.04 18.42 -18.37
N ARG A 70 -1.15 17.52 -19.35
CA ARG A 70 -0.76 16.11 -19.18
C ARG A 70 0.71 15.97 -18.80
N ALA A 71 1.60 16.69 -19.51
CA ALA A 71 3.02 16.69 -19.21
C ALA A 71 3.32 17.20 -17.78
N ASP A 72 2.65 18.28 -17.35
CA ASP A 72 2.79 18.81 -15.98
C ASP A 72 2.28 17.80 -14.92
N VAL A 73 1.15 17.15 -15.17
CA VAL A 73 0.63 16.10 -14.27
C VAL A 73 1.59 14.92 -14.18
N ASP A 74 2.10 14.42 -15.32
CA ASP A 74 3.04 13.31 -15.35
C ASP A 74 4.33 13.66 -14.61
N GLN A 75 4.84 14.89 -14.78
CA GLN A 75 6.01 15.38 -14.05
C GLN A 75 5.76 15.42 -12.54
N ARG A 76 4.63 15.98 -12.10
CA ARG A 76 4.28 16.05 -10.67
C ARG A 76 4.11 14.67 -10.05
N LEU A 77 3.51 13.72 -10.78
CA LEU A 77 3.39 12.33 -10.31
C LEU A 77 4.77 11.67 -10.18
N SER A 78 5.68 11.93 -11.12
CA SER A 78 7.07 11.46 -11.05
C SER A 78 7.81 12.04 -9.84
N ASP A 79 7.65 13.33 -9.58
CA ASP A 79 8.27 14.02 -8.44
C ASP A 79 7.75 13.48 -7.11
N VAL A 80 6.42 13.33 -6.98
CA VAL A 80 5.78 12.75 -5.78
C VAL A 80 6.22 11.31 -5.58
N ASN A 81 6.28 10.49 -6.64
CA ASN A 81 6.76 9.12 -6.53
C ASN A 81 8.21 9.07 -6.04
N SER A 82 9.07 9.93 -6.57
CA SER A 82 10.48 10.03 -6.15
C SER A 82 10.61 10.43 -4.68
N GLU A 83 9.81 11.40 -4.23
CA GLU A 83 9.77 11.83 -2.83
C GLU A 83 9.28 10.72 -1.89
N VAL A 84 8.23 9.99 -2.29
CA VAL A 84 7.71 8.85 -1.53
C VAL A 84 8.76 7.75 -1.41
N GLN A 85 9.44 7.38 -2.50
CA GLN A 85 10.50 6.37 -2.47
C GLN A 85 11.66 6.79 -1.56
N ALA A 86 12.09 8.05 -1.62
CA ALA A 86 13.14 8.57 -0.75
C ALA A 86 12.74 8.52 0.73
N ARG A 87 11.51 8.91 1.07
CA ARG A 87 11.00 8.83 2.44
C ARG A 87 10.87 7.39 2.94
N LEU A 88 10.41 6.46 2.10
CA LEU A 88 10.34 5.04 2.43
C LEU A 88 11.72 4.43 2.67
N ALA A 89 12.72 4.78 1.84
CA ALA A 89 14.09 4.34 2.03
C ALA A 89 14.68 4.85 3.35
N ALA A 90 14.53 6.15 3.63
CA ALA A 90 14.98 6.75 4.89
C ALA A 90 14.28 6.13 6.11
N GLN A 91 12.99 5.82 6.01
CA GLN A 91 12.26 5.15 7.09
C GLN A 91 12.74 3.71 7.30
N SER A 92 13.04 2.97 6.22
CA SER A 92 13.59 1.61 6.29
C SER A 92 14.97 1.61 6.95
N GLU A 93 15.83 2.56 6.57
CA GLU A 93 17.16 2.73 7.16
C GLU A 93 17.08 3.09 8.65
N ALA A 94 16.25 4.05 9.01
CA ALA A 94 16.04 4.43 10.41
C ALA A 94 15.49 3.28 11.26
N THR A 95 14.62 2.44 10.69
CA THR A 95 14.13 1.23 11.37
C THR A 95 15.24 0.19 11.57
N GLY A 96 16.07 -0.07 10.55
CA GLY A 96 17.24 -0.95 10.70
C GLY A 96 18.23 -0.44 11.74
N ALA A 97 18.50 0.87 11.76
CA ALA A 97 19.35 1.49 12.77
C ALA A 97 18.78 1.33 14.20
N ALA A 98 17.46 1.49 14.37
CA ALA A 98 16.80 1.28 15.67
C ALA A 98 16.92 -0.17 16.15
N PHE A 99 16.84 -1.16 15.25
CA PHE A 99 17.03 -2.57 15.62
C PHE A 99 18.48 -2.88 15.94
N ALA A 100 19.42 -2.34 15.16
CA ALA A 100 20.85 -2.47 15.42
C ALA A 100 21.26 -1.89 16.78
N ALA A 101 20.67 -0.76 17.18
CA ALA A 101 20.95 -0.09 18.44
C ALA A 101 20.72 -1.00 19.66
N LEU A 102 19.75 -1.92 19.62
CA LEU A 102 19.48 -2.87 20.72
C LEU A 102 20.70 -3.72 21.09
N ARG A 103 21.64 -3.97 20.17
CA ARG A 103 22.85 -4.74 20.45
C ARG A 103 23.86 -3.98 21.30
N SER A 104 23.81 -2.65 21.29
CA SER A 104 24.75 -1.77 22.00
C SER A 104 24.10 -0.94 23.11
N ASP A 105 22.78 -0.75 23.06
CA ASP A 105 22.02 0.04 24.02
C ASP A 105 20.75 -0.73 24.46
N ALA A 106 20.74 -1.08 25.74
CA ALA A 106 19.63 -1.73 26.42
C ALA A 106 18.70 -0.74 27.12
N SER A 107 18.71 0.54 26.73
CA SER A 107 17.83 1.57 27.28
C SER A 107 16.35 1.27 26.99
N ARG A 108 15.48 1.82 27.84
CA ARG A 108 14.03 1.74 27.64
C ARG A 108 13.64 2.36 26.31
N GLU A 109 14.25 3.50 25.98
CA GLU A 109 13.99 4.31 24.79
C GLU A 109 14.35 3.53 23.52
N ALA A 110 15.50 2.85 23.51
CA ALA A 110 15.91 2.01 22.39
C ALA A 110 14.92 0.84 22.17
N VAL A 111 14.55 0.14 23.24
CA VAL A 111 13.58 -0.98 23.19
C VAL A 111 12.21 -0.50 22.73
N TRP A 112 11.74 0.60 23.30
CA TRP A 112 10.45 1.21 22.95
C TRP A 112 10.41 1.63 21.48
N GLU A 113 11.42 2.36 21.01
CA GLU A 113 11.46 2.86 19.65
C GLU A 113 11.53 1.73 18.63
N ALA A 114 12.34 0.69 18.89
CA ALA A 114 12.40 -0.51 18.05
C ALA A 114 11.04 -1.21 17.96
N LEU A 115 10.39 -1.50 19.09
CA LEU A 115 9.11 -2.20 19.11
C LEU A 115 7.96 -1.36 18.52
N ASN A 116 7.94 -0.05 18.77
CA ASN A 116 6.96 0.87 18.21
C ASN A 116 7.09 0.96 16.68
N ARG A 117 8.32 1.04 16.14
CA ARG A 117 8.56 0.97 14.70
C ARG A 117 8.14 -0.36 14.10
N ALA A 118 8.52 -1.48 14.74
CA ALA A 118 8.14 -2.82 14.30
C ALA A 118 6.61 -2.99 14.27
N GLY A 119 5.90 -2.51 15.29
CA GLY A 119 4.44 -2.54 15.36
C GLY A 119 3.78 -1.68 14.28
N ARG A 120 4.27 -0.45 14.05
CA ARG A 120 3.75 0.44 12.99
C ARG A 120 3.96 -0.11 11.58
N GLN A 121 5.04 -0.86 11.36
CA GLN A 121 5.33 -1.51 10.08
C GLN A 121 4.70 -2.91 9.94
N GLY A 122 3.96 -3.37 10.95
CA GLY A 122 3.33 -4.69 10.94
C GLY A 122 4.33 -5.86 10.91
N LEU A 123 5.55 -5.66 11.45
CA LEU A 123 6.56 -6.71 11.53
C LEU A 123 6.27 -7.70 12.67
N VAL A 124 5.59 -7.24 13.71
CA VAL A 124 5.21 -8.00 14.89
C VAL A 124 3.72 -7.81 15.21
N THR A 125 3.16 -8.64 16.08
CA THR A 125 1.77 -8.53 16.54
C THR A 125 1.70 -8.20 18.03
N TYR A 126 0.70 -7.42 18.43
CA TYR A 126 0.47 -7.06 19.84
C TYR A 126 -0.14 -8.22 20.64
N ASP A 127 -0.93 -9.08 19.98
CA ASP A 127 -1.58 -10.23 20.62
C ASP A 127 -0.56 -11.27 21.08
N ARG A 128 0.53 -11.41 20.31
CA ARG A 128 1.67 -12.30 20.54
C ARG A 128 2.96 -11.52 20.32
N PRO A 129 3.41 -10.79 21.35
CA PRO A 129 4.61 -9.96 21.25
C PRO A 129 5.84 -10.79 20.86
N PRO A 130 6.85 -10.15 20.25
CA PRO A 130 8.12 -10.80 19.97
C PRO A 130 8.74 -11.33 21.27
N ARG A 131 9.27 -12.55 21.22
CA ARG A 131 9.87 -13.24 22.36
C ARG A 131 11.21 -13.85 22.00
N VAL A 132 12.07 -13.93 23.02
CA VAL A 132 13.44 -14.45 22.91
C VAL A 132 13.60 -15.61 23.88
N ALA A 133 14.15 -16.73 23.39
CA ALA A 133 14.40 -17.91 24.21
C ALA A 133 15.52 -17.66 25.24
N VAL A 134 15.29 -18.07 26.49
CA VAL A 134 16.29 -18.03 27.56
C VAL A 134 17.23 -19.23 27.39
N ARG A 135 18.49 -18.97 27.06
CA ARG A 135 19.50 -20.00 26.83
C ARG A 135 19.70 -20.88 28.07
N GLY A 136 19.79 -22.20 27.87
CA GLY A 136 20.06 -23.16 28.94
C GLY A 136 18.93 -23.38 29.94
N SER A 137 17.74 -22.79 29.72
CA SER A 137 16.59 -23.00 30.61
C SER A 137 15.93 -24.35 30.36
N SER A 138 15.65 -25.09 31.45
CA SER A 138 14.80 -26.28 31.47
C SER A 138 13.85 -26.18 32.67
N PRO A 139 12.52 -26.03 32.46
CA PRO A 139 11.82 -25.97 31.17
C PRO A 139 12.23 -24.77 30.31
N ARG A 140 11.97 -24.82 28.99
CA ARG A 140 12.29 -23.70 28.07
C ARG A 140 11.44 -22.48 28.43
N LEU A 141 12.11 -21.41 28.82
CA LEU A 141 11.50 -20.12 29.12
C LEU A 141 11.79 -19.10 28.01
N TYR A 142 10.90 -18.13 27.90
CA TYR A 142 10.97 -17.05 26.93
C TYR A 142 10.78 -15.72 27.63
N VAL A 143 11.43 -14.69 27.11
CA VAL A 143 11.22 -13.30 27.50
C VAL A 143 10.53 -12.59 26.36
N SER A 144 9.29 -12.13 26.57
CA SER A 144 8.50 -11.41 25.57
C SER A 144 8.42 -9.92 25.88
N PHE A 145 8.42 -9.12 24.82
CA PHE A 145 8.42 -7.66 24.91
C PHE A 145 7.12 -7.10 24.33
N ALA A 146 6.23 -6.65 25.20
CA ALA A 146 4.96 -6.07 24.78
C ALA A 146 4.97 -4.56 24.95
N VAL A 147 4.54 -3.89 23.88
CA VAL A 147 4.17 -2.47 23.88
C VAL A 147 2.66 -2.37 23.89
N ASP A 148 2.10 -1.72 24.91
CA ASP A 148 0.69 -1.36 24.98
C ASP A 148 0.56 0.15 24.82
N GLY A 149 0.12 0.58 23.62
CA GLY A 149 -0.01 1.99 23.28
C GLY A 149 -1.12 2.74 24.05
N ALA A 150 -1.99 2.03 24.76
CA ALA A 150 -3.06 2.63 25.57
C ALA A 150 -2.73 2.69 27.08
N SER A 151 -1.61 2.10 27.51
CA SER A 151 -1.23 1.97 28.92
C SER A 151 -0.33 3.13 29.40
N VAL A 152 -0.49 3.51 30.67
CA VAL A 152 0.39 4.47 31.38
C VAL A 152 1.81 3.89 31.55
N LEU A 153 1.95 2.57 31.58
CA LEU A 153 3.22 1.85 31.56
C LEU A 153 3.27 1.05 30.26
N PRO A 154 3.75 1.65 29.16
CA PRO A 154 3.47 1.10 27.86
C PRO A 154 4.43 -0.03 27.50
N LEU A 155 5.60 -0.13 28.14
CA LEU A 155 6.53 -1.24 27.96
C LEU A 155 6.46 -2.24 29.13
N ARG A 156 6.15 -3.49 28.80
CA ARG A 156 6.17 -4.61 29.74
C ARG A 156 6.97 -5.78 29.19
N ILE A 157 7.71 -6.42 30.08
CA ILE A 157 8.48 -7.63 29.78
C ILE A 157 7.81 -8.79 30.51
N ARG A 158 7.53 -9.89 29.81
CA ARG A 158 6.95 -11.09 30.43
C ARG A 158 7.92 -12.25 30.34
N ILE A 159 8.01 -13.02 31.40
CA ILE A 159 8.63 -14.34 31.37
C ILE A 159 7.51 -15.32 31.06
N GLU A 160 7.68 -16.12 30.03
CA GLU A 160 6.65 -17.02 29.49
C GLU A 160 7.17 -18.43 29.29
N GLU A 161 6.25 -19.39 29.33
CA GLU A 161 6.46 -20.75 28.85
C GLU A 161 6.31 -20.83 27.32
N ILE A 162 6.65 -21.99 26.75
CA ILE A 162 6.56 -22.25 25.30
C ILE A 162 5.18 -21.97 24.69
N ASN A 163 4.11 -22.19 25.45
CA ASN A 163 2.72 -21.93 25.03
C ASN A 163 2.30 -20.44 25.13
N GLY A 164 3.19 -19.56 25.57
CA GLY A 164 2.90 -18.12 25.77
C GLY A 164 2.21 -17.80 27.10
N ARG A 165 2.10 -18.76 28.03
CA ARG A 165 1.60 -18.51 29.38
C ARG A 165 2.61 -17.68 30.17
N ALA A 166 2.20 -16.51 30.62
CA ALA A 166 3.03 -15.65 31.47
C ALA A 166 3.20 -16.26 32.87
N LEU A 167 4.46 -16.40 33.30
CA LEU A 167 4.87 -16.79 34.64
C LEU A 167 5.09 -15.57 35.53
N ALA A 168 5.73 -14.55 34.97
CA ALA A 168 5.99 -13.28 35.64
C ALA A 168 5.90 -12.11 34.66
N THR A 169 5.64 -10.91 35.16
CA THR A 169 5.60 -9.68 34.38
C THR A 169 6.38 -8.60 35.11
N VAL A 170 7.31 -7.96 34.40
CA VAL A 170 8.10 -6.83 34.87
C VAL A 170 7.71 -5.62 34.04
N PHE A 171 7.28 -4.56 34.71
CA PHE A 171 6.95 -3.29 34.06
C PHE A 171 8.20 -2.42 33.94
N TRP A 172 8.34 -1.70 32.83
CA TRP A 172 9.45 -0.77 32.60
C TRP A 172 8.94 0.68 32.58
N PRO A 173 8.80 1.32 33.75
CA PRO A 173 8.37 2.71 33.81
C PRO A 173 9.44 3.65 33.23
N GLU A 174 9.02 4.82 32.77
CA GLU A 174 9.91 5.86 32.20
C GLU A 174 10.99 6.32 33.17
N SER A 175 10.71 6.28 34.47
CA SER A 175 11.63 6.70 35.50
C SER A 175 12.66 5.64 35.91
N ALA A 176 12.49 4.37 35.51
CA ALA A 176 13.40 3.30 35.93
C ALA A 176 14.59 3.15 35.00
N SER A 177 15.76 2.94 35.60
CA SER A 177 16.97 2.60 34.84
C SER A 177 16.85 1.21 34.21
N ALA A 178 17.56 1.01 33.10
CA ALA A 178 17.64 -0.30 32.47
C ALA A 178 18.19 -1.37 33.42
N VAL A 179 19.20 -1.01 34.22
CA VAL A 179 19.83 -1.92 35.19
C VAL A 179 18.81 -2.41 36.21
N ASP A 180 18.01 -1.53 36.81
CA ASP A 180 17.03 -1.91 37.83
C ASP A 180 15.98 -2.88 37.27
N VAL A 181 15.48 -2.60 36.06
CA VAL A 181 14.49 -3.46 35.40
C VAL A 181 15.09 -4.81 35.03
N LEU A 182 16.32 -4.83 34.54
CA LEU A 182 17.02 -6.08 34.19
C LEU A 182 17.38 -6.92 35.42
N VAL A 183 17.70 -6.29 36.56
CA VAL A 183 17.88 -6.99 37.83
C VAL A 183 16.56 -7.60 38.30
N ASN A 184 15.45 -6.86 38.20
CA ASN A 184 14.12 -7.38 38.53
C ASN A 184 13.72 -8.55 37.61
N LEU A 185 14.00 -8.44 36.31
CA LEU A 185 13.77 -9.50 35.34
C LEU A 185 14.63 -10.74 35.61
N GLY A 186 15.93 -10.57 35.88
CA GLY A 186 16.83 -11.66 36.24
C GLY A 186 16.42 -12.33 37.55
N THR A 187 15.97 -11.56 38.54
CA THR A 187 15.46 -12.08 39.82
C THR A 187 14.18 -12.89 39.61
N ALA A 188 13.25 -12.40 38.80
CA ALA A 188 12.03 -13.13 38.45
C ALA A 188 12.35 -14.41 37.66
N LEU A 189 13.33 -14.36 36.75
CA LEU A 189 13.75 -15.52 35.96
C LEU A 189 14.39 -16.61 36.83
N ALA A 190 15.21 -16.22 37.81
CA ALA A 190 15.88 -17.13 38.75
C ALA A 190 14.91 -17.96 39.61
N GLN A 191 13.65 -17.52 39.76
CA GLN A 191 12.61 -18.29 40.45
C GLN A 191 12.12 -19.49 39.64
N HIS A 192 12.33 -19.48 38.32
CA HIS A 192 11.81 -20.48 37.39
C HIS A 192 12.90 -21.30 36.70
N THR A 193 14.15 -20.84 36.72
CA THR A 193 15.27 -21.56 36.12
C THR A 193 16.59 -21.25 36.80
N PRO A 194 17.51 -22.24 36.93
CA PRO A 194 18.88 -21.98 37.37
C PRO A 194 19.77 -21.39 36.26
N ALA A 195 19.25 -21.21 35.05
CA ALA A 195 20.01 -20.68 33.93
C ALA A 195 20.48 -19.24 34.19
N SER A 196 21.69 -18.90 33.73
CA SER A 196 22.22 -17.54 33.84
C SER A 196 21.41 -16.59 32.96
N PHE A 197 21.03 -15.44 33.52
CA PHE A 197 20.40 -14.38 32.76
C PHE A 197 21.42 -13.62 31.92
N ASP A 198 21.46 -13.92 30.62
CA ASP A 198 22.32 -13.24 29.63
C ASP A 198 21.57 -12.09 28.97
N VAL A 199 21.81 -10.88 29.48
CA VAL A 199 21.22 -9.63 28.97
C VAL A 199 21.61 -9.37 27.52
N ALA A 200 22.87 -9.64 27.15
CA ALA A 200 23.36 -9.36 25.80
C ALA A 200 22.68 -10.30 24.78
N ALA A 201 22.54 -11.58 25.12
CA ALA A 201 21.82 -12.54 24.29
C ALA A 201 20.33 -12.19 24.16
N LEU A 202 19.71 -11.65 25.21
CA LEU A 202 18.32 -11.22 25.19
C LEU A 202 18.08 -10.11 24.14
N PHE A 203 18.84 -9.03 24.21
CA PHE A 203 18.65 -7.90 23.30
C PHE A 203 19.16 -8.18 21.89
N SER A 204 20.25 -8.95 21.75
CA SER A 204 20.71 -9.39 20.43
C SER A 204 19.67 -10.30 19.77
N GLY A 205 19.07 -11.23 20.52
CA GLY A 205 18.02 -12.10 20.00
C GLY A 205 16.76 -11.32 19.58
N LEU A 206 16.40 -10.27 20.31
CA LEU A 206 15.31 -9.38 19.89
C LEU A 206 15.67 -8.62 18.61
N ALA A 207 16.88 -8.06 18.53
CA ALA A 207 17.36 -7.37 17.34
C ALA A 207 17.37 -8.29 16.12
N ASP A 208 17.87 -9.51 16.26
CA ASP A 208 17.90 -10.52 15.20
C ASP A 208 16.48 -10.87 14.73
N LEU A 209 15.54 -11.06 15.66
CA LEU A 209 14.14 -11.35 15.34
C LEU A 209 13.49 -10.23 14.53
N LEU A 210 13.70 -8.97 14.93
CA LEU A 210 13.15 -7.81 14.24
C LEU A 210 13.79 -7.60 12.86
N GLU A 211 15.09 -7.87 12.72
CA GLU A 211 15.77 -7.83 11.42
C GLU A 211 15.29 -8.92 10.46
N VAL A 212 15.09 -10.14 10.94
CA VAL A 212 14.47 -11.23 10.16
C VAL A 212 13.08 -10.79 9.70
N ALA A 213 12.22 -10.33 10.60
CA ALA A 213 10.89 -9.83 10.24
C ALA A 213 10.91 -8.69 9.21
N ARG A 214 11.96 -7.84 9.23
CA ARG A 214 12.14 -6.74 8.28
C ARG A 214 12.56 -7.25 6.90
N ALA A 215 13.44 -8.24 6.85
CA ALA A 215 14.10 -8.73 5.63
C ALA A 215 13.12 -9.27 4.59
N ASP A 216 12.07 -9.98 5.01
CA ASP A 216 11.08 -10.57 4.10
C ASP A 216 9.65 -10.33 4.60
N HIS A 217 8.72 -10.10 3.68
CA HIS A 217 7.30 -9.98 3.99
C HIS A 217 6.72 -11.29 4.55
N ASP A 218 7.16 -12.44 4.05
CA ASP A 218 6.63 -13.74 4.48
C ASP A 218 7.04 -14.07 5.92
N GLN A 219 8.09 -13.45 6.45
CA GLN A 219 8.55 -13.62 7.83
C GLN A 219 7.74 -12.78 8.84
N ARG A 220 6.69 -12.09 8.37
CA ARG A 220 5.79 -11.25 9.19
C ARG A 220 4.47 -11.97 9.46
N LYS A 221 3.86 -11.86 10.65
CA LYS A 221 4.34 -11.14 11.85
C LYS A 221 5.19 -12.06 12.70
N ALA A 222 6.46 -11.73 12.92
CA ALA A 222 7.40 -12.59 13.62
C ALA A 222 7.14 -12.59 15.14
N ILE A 223 7.26 -13.77 15.75
CA ILE A 223 7.04 -13.99 17.18
C ILE A 223 8.32 -14.51 17.84
N GLU A 224 8.96 -15.52 17.25
CA GLU A 224 10.14 -16.17 17.84
C GLU A 224 11.12 -16.61 16.76
N LEU A 225 12.41 -16.37 16.99
CA LEU A 225 13.47 -17.02 16.22
C LEU A 225 13.83 -18.37 16.83
N CYS A 226 13.95 -19.36 15.97
CA CYS A 226 14.50 -20.67 16.23
C CYS A 226 15.75 -20.85 15.34
N PRO A 227 16.91 -20.31 15.76
CA PRO A 227 18.14 -20.40 14.98
C PRO A 227 18.55 -21.86 14.72
N PRO A 228 19.26 -22.14 13.61
CA PRO A 228 19.80 -21.14 12.68
C PRO A 228 18.88 -20.75 11.51
N GLN A 229 17.70 -21.37 11.38
CA GLN A 229 16.97 -21.33 10.10
C GLN A 229 15.52 -20.86 10.18
N TRP A 230 14.85 -20.98 11.33
CA TRP A 230 13.39 -20.91 11.40
C TRP A 230 12.89 -19.73 12.21
N VAL A 231 11.83 -19.08 11.74
CA VAL A 231 11.07 -18.08 12.48
C VAL A 231 9.62 -18.56 12.63
N VAL A 232 9.07 -18.42 13.83
CA VAL A 232 7.65 -18.64 14.09
C VAL A 232 6.92 -17.32 13.91
N CYS A 233 5.92 -17.33 13.05
CA CYS A 233 5.05 -16.19 12.74
C CYS A 233 3.61 -16.46 13.20
N ASP A 234 2.76 -15.44 13.16
CA ASP A 234 1.34 -15.55 13.49
C ASP A 234 0.52 -16.44 12.53
N TRP A 235 1.06 -16.73 11.35
CA TRP A 235 0.42 -17.56 10.33
C TRP A 235 1.07 -18.93 10.11
N GLY A 236 2.31 -19.15 10.58
CA GLY A 236 3.09 -20.33 10.25
C GLY A 236 4.54 -20.33 10.76
N VAL A 237 5.34 -21.24 10.24
CA VAL A 237 6.78 -21.36 10.49
C VAL A 237 7.53 -21.17 9.17
N VAL A 238 8.52 -20.30 9.12
CA VAL A 238 9.18 -19.85 7.88
C VAL A 238 10.68 -19.98 8.00
N ALA A 239 11.34 -20.46 6.95
CA ALA A 239 12.79 -20.48 6.85
C ALA A 239 13.30 -19.09 6.44
N TYR A 240 14.30 -18.56 7.14
CA TYR A 240 14.88 -17.24 6.86
C TYR A 240 16.31 -17.30 6.32
N ASP A 241 16.93 -18.48 6.30
CA ASP A 241 18.32 -18.68 5.86
C ASP A 241 18.45 -19.17 4.41
N GLN A 242 17.32 -19.41 3.72
CA GLN A 242 17.28 -19.95 2.36
C GLN A 242 17.01 -18.86 1.31
N PRO A 243 17.53 -19.03 0.07
CA PRO A 243 17.17 -18.19 -1.06
C PRO A 243 15.73 -18.49 -1.49
N GLY A 244 14.81 -17.66 -1.01
CA GLY A 244 13.38 -17.71 -1.31
C GLY A 244 12.53 -18.21 -0.14
N PRO A 245 11.24 -17.81 -0.08
CA PRO A 245 10.39 -18.12 1.05
C PRO A 245 10.01 -19.60 1.04
N TYR A 246 10.44 -20.32 2.08
CA TYR A 246 9.89 -21.64 2.41
C TYR A 246 9.17 -21.54 3.75
N GLY A 247 7.88 -21.86 3.78
CA GLY A 247 7.11 -21.78 5.01
C GLY A 247 5.95 -22.77 5.06
N VAL A 248 5.57 -23.12 6.28
CA VAL A 248 4.48 -24.04 6.58
C VAL A 248 3.40 -23.30 7.36
N ASN A 249 2.20 -23.24 6.78
CA ASN A 249 1.06 -22.63 7.45
C ASN A 249 0.63 -23.45 8.68
N LEU A 250 0.17 -22.78 9.74
CA LEU A 250 -0.28 -23.42 10.99
C LEU A 250 -1.28 -24.56 10.76
N LYS A 251 -2.21 -24.41 9.79
CA LYS A 251 -3.22 -25.45 9.48
C LYS A 251 -2.63 -26.71 8.86
N ALA A 252 -1.49 -26.59 8.18
CA ALA A 252 -0.79 -27.69 7.53
C ALA A 252 0.35 -28.25 8.38
N LEU A 253 0.71 -27.56 9.48
CA LEU A 253 1.92 -27.82 10.26
C LEU A 253 2.05 -29.28 10.68
N ARG A 254 0.99 -29.87 11.25
CA ARG A 254 1.00 -31.28 11.69
C ARG A 254 1.24 -32.27 10.54
N HIS A 255 0.68 -31.99 9.37
CA HIS A 255 0.76 -32.88 8.21
C HIS A 255 2.07 -32.73 7.42
N GLN A 256 2.75 -31.58 7.58
CA GLN A 256 3.98 -31.29 6.86
C GLN A 256 5.24 -31.56 7.67
N TYR A 257 5.12 -32.01 8.93
CA TYR A 257 6.29 -32.33 9.75
C TYR A 257 7.27 -33.26 9.02
N GLU A 258 6.82 -34.46 8.60
CA GLU A 258 7.69 -35.41 7.89
C GLU A 258 8.24 -34.87 6.58
N HIS A 259 7.43 -34.09 5.84
CA HIS A 259 7.86 -33.52 4.56
C HIS A 259 9.01 -32.51 4.73
N VAL A 260 8.96 -31.70 5.80
CA VAL A 260 10.01 -30.74 6.13
C VAL A 260 11.23 -31.46 6.70
N SER A 261 11.02 -32.41 7.62
CA SER A 261 12.08 -33.21 8.25
C SER A 261 12.95 -33.99 7.26
N GLN A 262 12.44 -34.28 6.06
CA GLN A 262 13.16 -34.98 4.99
C GLN A 262 13.99 -34.04 4.09
N LYS A 263 13.95 -32.73 4.28
CA LYS A 263 14.69 -31.78 3.44
C LYS A 263 16.20 -31.87 3.73
N PRO A 264 17.06 -31.96 2.71
CA PRO A 264 18.50 -32.15 2.92
C PRO A 264 19.23 -30.93 3.48
N TRP A 265 18.62 -29.74 3.38
CA TRP A 265 19.17 -28.47 3.87
C TRP A 265 18.73 -28.13 5.30
N LEU A 266 17.91 -28.98 5.92
CA LEU A 266 17.28 -28.74 7.22
C LEU A 266 18.23 -28.95 8.40
N ASP A 267 18.21 -28.00 9.34
CA ASP A 267 18.61 -28.21 10.73
C ASP A 267 17.43 -28.80 11.52
N ALA A 268 17.51 -30.10 11.81
CA ALA A 268 16.43 -30.85 12.46
C ALA A 268 16.07 -30.29 13.84
N ASP A 269 17.08 -29.89 14.63
CA ASP A 269 16.86 -29.38 15.99
C ASP A 269 16.15 -28.01 15.97
N ALA A 270 16.48 -27.14 15.02
CA ALA A 270 15.81 -25.85 14.83
C ALA A 270 14.38 -26.03 14.33
N TRP A 271 14.14 -26.98 13.42
CA TRP A 271 12.80 -27.31 12.98
C TRP A 271 11.93 -27.85 14.11
N ASP A 272 12.45 -28.79 14.91
CA ASP A 272 11.72 -29.35 16.05
C ASP A 272 11.34 -28.26 17.07
N ARG A 273 12.26 -27.33 17.35
CA ARG A 273 11.98 -26.16 18.19
C ARG A 273 10.86 -25.30 17.61
N ALA A 274 10.95 -24.95 16.33
CA ALA A 274 9.98 -24.07 15.68
C ALA A 274 8.60 -24.72 15.55
N TYR A 275 8.57 -26.01 15.20
CA TYR A 275 7.37 -26.83 15.14
C TYR A 275 6.68 -26.93 16.50
N GLU A 276 7.43 -27.27 17.55
CA GLU A 276 6.91 -27.38 18.91
C GLU A 276 6.39 -26.03 19.41
N ALA A 277 7.16 -24.95 19.22
CA ALA A 277 6.76 -23.60 19.59
C ALA A 277 5.47 -23.19 18.89
N ALA A 278 5.35 -23.41 17.57
CA ALA A 278 4.16 -23.08 16.82
C ALA A 278 2.93 -23.90 17.24
N LEU A 279 3.07 -25.21 17.52
CA LEU A 279 1.97 -26.02 18.04
C LEU A 279 1.47 -25.55 19.40
N GLN A 280 2.39 -25.21 20.30
CA GLN A 280 2.08 -24.79 21.67
C GLN A 280 1.49 -23.38 21.70
N LEU A 281 2.01 -22.49 20.86
CA LEU A 281 1.44 -21.16 20.68
C LEU A 281 0.04 -21.25 20.05
N PHE A 282 -0.15 -22.04 19.00
CA PHE A 282 -1.36 -22.04 18.17
C PHE A 282 -2.10 -23.38 18.19
N PRO A 283 -2.59 -23.84 19.35
CA PRO A 283 -3.19 -25.17 19.45
C PRO A 283 -4.49 -25.27 18.64
N LYS A 284 -5.27 -24.19 18.50
CA LYS A 284 -6.56 -24.22 17.80
C LYS A 284 -6.40 -24.22 16.29
N GLU A 285 -5.47 -23.42 15.79
CA GLU A 285 -5.20 -23.23 14.36
C GLU A 285 -4.59 -24.50 13.75
N THR A 286 -3.80 -25.23 14.53
CA THR A 286 -3.12 -26.46 14.11
C THR A 286 -4.00 -27.71 14.16
N MET A 287 -5.20 -27.62 14.74
CA MET A 287 -6.20 -28.70 14.76
C MET A 287 -7.21 -28.63 13.61
N ARG A 288 -7.21 -27.55 12.82
CA ARG A 288 -8.19 -27.38 11.74
C ARG A 288 -7.65 -28.04 10.45
N PRO A 289 -8.33 -29.05 9.88
CA PRO A 289 -7.86 -29.69 8.66
C PRO A 289 -7.77 -28.66 7.52
N PRO A 290 -6.78 -28.79 6.62
CA PRO A 290 -6.68 -27.91 5.47
C PRO A 290 -7.96 -28.05 4.63
N ALA A 291 -8.55 -26.91 4.24
CA ALA A 291 -9.74 -26.92 3.39
C ALA A 291 -9.42 -27.69 2.09
N PRO A 292 -10.33 -28.54 1.59
CA PRO A 292 -10.11 -29.25 0.33
C PRO A 292 -9.88 -28.22 -0.77
N ARG A 293 -8.79 -28.39 -1.53
CA ARG A 293 -8.51 -27.57 -2.71
C ARG A 293 -9.66 -27.78 -3.70
N ARG A 294 -10.39 -26.71 -4.02
CA ARG A 294 -11.38 -26.69 -5.11
C ARG A 294 -10.67 -26.49 -6.44
#